data_AF-A0A5C5WQX6-F1
#
_entry.id   AF-A0A5C5WQX6-F1
#
_cell.length_a   1.000
_cell.length_b   1.000
_cell.length_c   1.000
_cell.angle_alpha   90.00
_cell.angle_beta   90.00
_cell.angle_gamma   90.00
#
_symmetry.space_group_name_H-M   'P 1'
#
loop_
_entity.id
_entity.type
_entity.pdbx_description
1 polymer ?
#
loop_
_entity_poly.entity_id
_entity_poly.type
_entity_poly.pdbx_seq_one_letter_code
_entity_poly.pdbx_strand_id
1 'polypeptide(L)'
;MYSLMIMALVVAFVALLCGGLGSLFAQDAGPGERILMALMTSATAFVATLILGLRDLIRFRRDSRRTQQHLLERPDFFEAEFRSEADVDPELMKVVREAIAQFFDVPVSKIRPTDNFETDLHIDPTEVNFQHFVIRTVADDHRFHDEVIEVNFANAHTVEDLVIWLQDFIRDED
;
A
#
# COMPACT_ATOMS: atom_id res chain seq x y z
N MET A 1 -6.17 9.03 6.93
CA MET A 1 -7.17 9.22 8.01
C MET A 1 -8.59 9.25 7.46
N TYR A 2 -8.89 10.03 6.41
CA TYR A 2 -10.22 10.04 5.76
C TYR A 2 -10.65 8.67 5.21
N SER A 3 -9.79 7.97 4.49
CA SER A 3 -10.10 6.61 3.97
C SER A 3 -10.46 5.60 5.08
N LEU A 4 -9.72 5.63 6.20
CA LEU A 4 -9.98 4.78 7.37
C LEU A 4 -11.35 5.04 8.00
N MET A 5 -11.73 6.31 8.12
CA MET A 5 -13.03 6.71 8.66
C MET A 5 -14.17 6.27 7.74
N ILE A 6 -14.00 6.37 6.42
CA ILE A 6 -14.96 5.90 5.43
C ILE A 6 -15.13 4.38 5.54
N MET A 7 -14.04 3.61 5.58
CA MET A 7 -14.13 2.15 5.75
C MET A 7 -14.79 1.77 7.07
N ALA A 8 -14.45 2.42 8.17
CA ALA A 8 -15.09 2.17 9.47
C ALA A 8 -16.60 2.45 9.40
N LEU A 9 -17.01 3.55 8.76
CA LEU A 9 -18.43 3.89 8.55
C LEU A 9 -19.15 2.85 7.69
N VAL A 10 -18.54 2.37 6.61
CA VAL A 10 -19.11 1.32 5.76
C VAL A 10 -19.30 0.02 6.54
N VAL A 11 -18.29 -0.42 7.29
CA VAL A 11 -18.40 -1.63 8.12
C VAL A 11 -19.47 -1.48 9.20
N ALA A 12 -19.52 -0.32 9.86
CA ALA A 12 -20.55 -0.02 10.86
C ALA A 12 -21.95 -0.05 10.27
N PHE A 13 -22.13 0.49 9.06
CA PHE A 13 -23.40 0.46 8.35
C PHE A 13 -23.82 -0.96 7.98
N VAL A 14 -22.90 -1.78 7.47
CA VAL A 14 -23.15 -3.21 7.18
C VAL A 14 -23.53 -3.96 8.47
N ALA A 15 -22.80 -3.74 9.56
CA ALA A 15 -23.12 -4.33 10.86
C ALA A 15 -24.49 -3.88 11.39
N LEU A 16 -24.88 -2.62 11.16
CA LEU A 16 -26.20 -2.10 11.50
C LEU A 16 -27.31 -2.80 10.69
N LEU A 17 -27.10 -3.00 9.39
CA LEU A 17 -28.04 -3.74 8.55
C LEU A 17 -28.17 -5.20 8.99
N CYS A 18 -27.05 -5.88 9.26
CA CYS A 18 -27.06 -7.26 9.77
C CYS A 18 -27.73 -7.37 11.14
N GLY A 19 -27.44 -6.46 12.06
CA GLY A 19 -28.08 -6.40 13.38
C GLY A 19 -29.58 -6.09 13.29
N GLY A 20 -29.96 -5.18 12.39
CA GLY A 20 -31.35 -4.84 12.10
C GLY A 20 -32.12 -6.02 11.52
N LEU A 21 -31.56 -6.70 10.51
CA LEU A 21 -32.14 -7.92 9.91
C LEU A 21 -32.24 -9.05 10.94
N GLY A 22 -31.20 -9.27 11.74
CA GLY A 22 -31.20 -10.26 12.83
C GLY A 22 -32.29 -9.97 13.87
N SER A 23 -32.52 -8.69 14.19
CA SER A 23 -33.54 -8.29 15.16
C SER A 23 -34.97 -8.59 14.71
N LEU A 24 -35.23 -8.76 13.41
CA LEU A 24 -36.54 -9.16 12.90
C LEU A 24 -36.94 -10.57 13.36
N PHE A 25 -35.96 -11.42 13.68
CA PHE A 25 -36.18 -12.77 14.18
C PHE A 25 -36.36 -12.85 15.70
N ALA A 26 -36.15 -11.74 16.42
CA ALA A 26 -36.36 -11.66 17.88
C ALA A 26 -37.84 -11.42 18.20
N GLN A 27 -38.65 -12.48 18.15
CA GLN A 27 -40.12 -12.40 18.27
C GLN A 27 -40.61 -11.76 19.57
N ASP A 28 -39.83 -11.86 20.65
CA ASP A 28 -40.21 -11.35 21.98
C ASP A 28 -39.66 -9.94 22.29
N ALA A 29 -38.83 -9.36 21.42
CA ALA A 29 -38.20 -8.06 21.66
C ALA A 29 -39.07 -6.91 21.15
N GLY A 30 -39.23 -5.87 21.96
CA GLY A 30 -39.93 -4.64 21.57
C GLY A 30 -39.17 -3.85 20.49
N PRO A 31 -39.83 -2.96 19.73
CA PRO A 31 -39.18 -2.18 18.67
C PRO A 31 -37.96 -1.38 19.13
N GLY A 32 -38.01 -0.80 20.34
CA GLY A 32 -36.89 -0.07 20.93
C GLY A 32 -35.69 -0.97 21.27
N GLU A 33 -35.94 -2.18 21.77
CA GLU A 33 -34.89 -3.14 22.10
C GLU A 33 -34.19 -3.66 20.84
N ARG A 34 -34.96 -3.88 19.76
CA ARG A 34 -34.43 -4.26 18.45
C ARG A 34 -33.50 -3.20 17.86
N ILE A 35 -33.90 -1.92 17.94
CA ILE A 35 -33.08 -0.79 17.51
C ILE A 35 -31.81 -0.69 18.37
N LEU A 36 -31.94 -0.82 19.69
CA LEU A 36 -30.80 -0.77 20.61
C LEU A 36 -29.79 -1.88 20.32
N MET A 37 -30.25 -3.12 20.08
CA MET A 37 -29.37 -4.23 19.70
C MET A 37 -28.62 -3.96 18.40
N ALA A 38 -29.31 -3.49 17.36
CA ALA A 38 -28.67 -3.16 16.08
C ALA A 38 -27.64 -2.03 16.21
N LEU A 39 -27.97 -0.98 16.98
CA LEU A 39 -27.05 0.13 17.26
C LEU A 39 -25.82 -0.33 18.03
N MET A 40 -25.99 -1.17 19.05
CA MET A 40 -24.87 -1.70 19.84
C MET A 40 -23.93 -2.54 18.97
N THR A 41 -24.46 -3.40 18.10
CA THR A 41 -23.66 -4.19 17.14
C THR A 41 -22.93 -3.30 16.12
N SER A 42 -23.59 -2.27 15.62
CA SER A 42 -22.96 -1.31 14.69
C SER A 42 -21.85 -0.52 15.37
N ALA A 43 -22.09 -0.02 16.58
CA ALA A 43 -21.11 0.74 17.35
C ALA A 43 -19.88 -0.09 17.71
N THR A 44 -20.06 -1.36 18.11
CA THR A 44 -18.93 -2.25 18.40
C THR A 44 -18.14 -2.59 17.13
N ALA A 45 -18.80 -2.85 16.01
CA ALA A 45 -18.14 -3.05 14.72
C ALA A 45 -17.34 -1.81 14.30
N PHE A 46 -17.93 -0.61 14.41
CA PHE A 46 -17.26 0.65 14.11
C PHE A 46 -15.98 0.83 14.92
N VAL A 47 -16.07 0.66 16.24
CA VAL A 47 -14.93 0.81 17.16
C VAL A 47 -13.86 -0.25 16.87
N ALA A 48 -14.25 -1.50 16.62
CA ALA A 48 -13.31 -2.56 16.27
C ALA A 48 -12.55 -2.24 14.98
N THR A 49 -13.24 -1.79 13.93
CA THR A 49 -12.61 -1.40 12.66
C THR A 49 -11.68 -0.21 12.83
N LEU A 50 -12.07 0.80 13.63
CA LEU A 50 -11.19 1.92 13.95
C LEU A 50 -9.92 1.47 14.68
N ILE A 51 -10.03 0.57 15.67
CA ILE A 51 -8.88 0.07 16.42
C ILE A 51 -7.95 -0.74 15.51
N LEU A 52 -8.50 -1.63 14.68
CA LEU A 52 -7.72 -2.43 13.74
C LEU A 52 -6.99 -1.54 12.73
N GLY A 53 -7.72 -0.61 12.10
CA GLY A 53 -7.10 0.29 11.14
C GLY A 53 -6.08 1.22 11.78
N LEU A 54 -6.29 1.69 13.02
CA LEU A 54 -5.30 2.50 13.73
C LEU A 54 -4.05 1.68 14.05
N ARG A 55 -4.21 0.42 14.47
CA ARG A 55 -3.09 -0.51 14.69
C ARG A 55 -2.28 -0.70 13.41
N ASP A 56 -2.95 -0.93 12.28
CA ASP A 56 -2.29 -1.12 11.00
C ASP A 56 -1.56 0.15 10.54
N LEU A 57 -2.18 1.32 10.72
CA LEU A 57 -1.54 2.61 10.44
C LEU A 57 -0.30 2.86 11.31
N ILE A 58 -0.37 2.53 12.61
CA ILE A 58 0.78 2.66 13.52
C ILE A 58 1.89 1.70 13.10
N ARG A 59 1.55 0.46 12.76
CA ARG A 59 2.50 -0.55 12.29
C ARG A 59 3.19 -0.09 11.01
N PHE A 60 2.42 0.31 10.01
CA PHE A 60 2.93 0.86 8.75
C PHE A 60 3.89 2.03 8.97
N ARG A 61 3.51 3.02 9.80
CA ARG A 61 4.37 4.17 10.12
C ARG A 61 5.66 3.76 10.83
N ARG A 62 5.59 2.76 11.71
CA ARG A 62 6.75 2.27 12.44
C ARG A 62 7.71 1.56 11.49
N ASP A 63 7.19 0.70 10.63
CA ASP A 63 7.98 -0.10 9.69
C ASP A 63 8.61 0.82 8.64
N SER A 64 7.83 1.73 8.04
CA SER A 64 8.32 2.77 7.12
C SER A 64 9.43 3.65 7.74
N ARG A 65 9.26 4.12 8.99
CA ARG A 65 10.31 4.88 9.68
C ARG A 65 11.57 4.06 9.94
N ARG A 66 11.43 2.77 10.24
CA ARG A 66 12.57 1.89 10.47
C ARG A 66 13.35 1.70 9.17
N THR A 67 12.67 1.47 8.06
CA THR A 67 13.32 1.40 6.74
C THR A 67 13.98 2.74 6.39
N GLN A 68 13.29 3.86 6.59
CA GLN A 68 13.84 5.19 6.37
C GLN A 68 15.16 5.39 7.14
N GLN A 69 15.18 5.08 8.43
CA GLN A 69 16.41 5.18 9.25
C GLN A 69 17.51 4.25 8.72
N HIS A 70 17.16 3.00 8.41
CA HIS A 70 18.12 2.04 7.87
C HIS A 70 18.74 2.51 6.55
N LEU A 71 17.92 3.05 5.63
CA LEU A 71 18.39 3.62 4.36
C LEU A 71 19.25 4.86 4.55
N LEU A 72 18.90 5.74 5.49
CA LEU A 72 19.68 6.95 5.78
C LEU A 72 21.08 6.63 6.36
N GLU A 73 21.21 5.54 7.12
CA GLU A 73 22.47 5.08 7.70
C GLU A 73 23.43 4.45 6.66
N ARG A 74 22.91 3.98 5.53
CA ARG A 74 23.72 3.38 4.46
C ARG A 74 24.59 4.44 3.76
N PRO A 75 25.77 4.07 3.24
CA PRO A 75 26.57 4.97 2.40
C PRO A 75 25.82 5.28 1.10
N ASP A 76 26.04 6.48 0.58
CA ASP A 76 25.48 6.90 -0.71
C ASP A 76 26.00 6.03 -1.85
N PHE A 77 25.12 5.74 -2.79
CA PHE A 77 25.40 4.98 -4.00
C PHE A 77 25.38 5.92 -5.20
N PHE A 78 26.52 6.04 -5.88
CA PHE A 78 26.72 7.05 -6.91
C PHE A 78 26.23 6.58 -8.29
N GLU A 79 25.85 7.54 -9.12
CA GLU A 79 25.27 7.29 -10.45
C GLU A 79 26.16 6.46 -11.39
N ALA A 80 27.49 6.56 -11.22
CA ALA A 80 28.45 5.78 -12.00
C ALA A 80 28.41 4.29 -11.65
N GLU A 81 28.19 3.96 -10.38
CA GLU A 81 28.05 2.59 -9.89
C GLU A 81 26.67 2.03 -10.27
N PHE A 82 25.65 2.89 -10.25
CA PHE A 82 24.28 2.58 -10.66
C PHE A 82 24.16 2.13 -12.12
N ARG A 83 24.82 2.85 -13.04
CA ARG A 83 24.81 2.50 -14.48
C ARG A 83 25.63 1.25 -14.82
N SER A 84 26.54 0.83 -13.94
CA SER A 84 27.35 -0.37 -14.16
C SER A 84 26.69 -1.66 -13.67
N GLU A 85 25.72 -1.56 -12.76
CA GLU A 85 25.02 -2.71 -12.17
C GLU A 85 23.68 -3.02 -12.82
N ALA A 86 23.01 -2.03 -13.44
CA ALA A 86 21.70 -2.24 -14.05
C ALA A 86 21.81 -2.71 -15.51
N ASP A 87 21.25 -3.88 -15.84
CA ASP A 87 21.11 -4.40 -17.22
C ASP A 87 19.69 -4.15 -17.78
N VAL A 88 19.11 -3.00 -17.42
CA VAL A 88 17.71 -2.61 -17.71
C VAL A 88 17.64 -1.17 -18.21
N ASP A 89 16.47 -0.74 -18.70
CA ASP A 89 16.28 0.64 -19.19
C ASP A 89 16.69 1.67 -18.12
N PRO A 90 17.73 2.47 -18.37
CA PRO A 90 18.25 3.44 -17.39
C PRO A 90 17.23 4.51 -16.99
N GLU A 91 16.34 4.91 -17.91
CA GLU A 91 15.35 5.95 -17.61
C GLU A 91 14.23 5.38 -16.73
N LEU A 92 13.69 4.20 -17.05
CA LEU A 92 12.67 3.57 -16.21
C LEU A 92 13.23 3.23 -14.81
N MET A 93 14.45 2.70 -14.77
CA MET A 93 15.15 2.39 -13.53
C MET A 93 15.33 3.63 -12.65
N LYS A 94 15.65 4.78 -13.25
CA LYS A 94 15.74 6.06 -12.52
C LYS A 94 14.38 6.48 -11.94
N VAL A 95 13.30 6.39 -12.72
CA VAL A 95 11.94 6.76 -12.27
C VAL A 95 11.49 5.87 -11.11
N VAL A 96 11.69 4.55 -11.22
CA VAL A 96 11.37 3.59 -10.15
C VAL A 96 12.18 3.90 -8.89
N ARG A 97 13.48 4.19 -9.04
CA ARG A 97 14.34 4.57 -7.92
C ARG A 97 13.86 5.85 -7.24
N GLU A 98 13.46 6.85 -8.01
CA GLU A 98 12.89 8.10 -7.50
C GLU A 98 11.56 7.86 -6.77
N ALA A 99 10.69 7.01 -7.32
CA ALA A 99 9.42 6.64 -6.69
C ALA A 99 9.65 5.94 -5.33
N ILE A 100 10.56 4.96 -5.27
CA ILE A 100 10.89 4.27 -4.02
C ILE A 100 11.49 5.25 -3.00
N ALA A 101 12.40 6.12 -3.44
CA ALA A 101 13.01 7.15 -2.59
C ALA A 101 11.96 8.12 -2.01
N GLN A 102 11.00 8.55 -2.83
CA GLN A 102 9.88 9.39 -2.39
C GLN A 102 8.95 8.66 -1.43
N PHE A 103 8.67 7.37 -1.65
CA PHE A 103 7.81 6.57 -0.77
C PHE A 103 8.37 6.50 0.66
N PHE A 104 9.70 6.33 0.79
CA PHE A 104 10.37 6.27 2.08
C PHE A 104 10.84 7.61 2.63
N ASP A 105 10.69 8.70 1.88
CA ASP A 105 11.19 10.03 2.23
C ASP A 105 12.71 10.00 2.51
N VAL A 106 13.47 9.47 1.55
CA VAL A 106 14.94 9.38 1.58
C VAL A 106 15.56 9.92 0.29
N PRO A 107 16.86 10.30 0.30
CA PRO A 107 17.57 10.63 -0.94
C PRO A 107 17.64 9.43 -1.89
N VAL A 108 17.52 9.71 -3.19
CA VAL A 108 17.64 8.71 -4.28
C VAL A 108 18.96 7.93 -4.20
N SER A 109 20.03 8.58 -3.74
CA SER A 109 21.35 7.96 -3.51
C SER A 109 21.33 6.77 -2.54
N LYS A 110 20.28 6.60 -1.74
CA LYS A 110 20.15 5.49 -0.78
C LYS A 110 19.57 4.22 -1.38
N ILE A 111 18.91 4.31 -2.54
CA ILE A 111 18.27 3.18 -3.20
C ILE A 111 19.25 2.58 -4.21
N ARG A 112 19.42 1.26 -4.15
CA ARG A 112 20.28 0.46 -5.03
C ARG A 112 19.43 -0.43 -5.95
N PRO A 113 19.90 -0.76 -7.17
CA PRO A 113 19.19 -1.69 -8.06
C PRO A 113 18.97 -3.07 -7.42
N THR A 114 19.94 -3.50 -6.61
CA THR A 114 19.96 -4.81 -5.95
C THR A 114 19.25 -4.84 -4.59
N ASP A 115 18.65 -3.71 -4.14
CA ASP A 115 17.91 -3.70 -2.88
C ASP A 115 16.74 -4.66 -2.95
N ASN A 116 16.70 -5.62 -2.03
CA ASN A 116 15.60 -6.57 -1.93
C ASN A 116 14.43 -5.96 -1.15
N PHE A 117 13.20 -6.11 -1.65
CA PHE A 117 12.02 -5.53 -1.02
C PHE A 117 11.80 -6.06 0.40
N GLU A 118 11.90 -7.36 0.61
CA GLU A 118 11.63 -7.98 1.90
C GLU A 118 12.77 -7.77 2.91
N THR A 119 14.02 -7.94 2.48
CA THR A 119 15.17 -7.95 3.41
C THR A 119 15.80 -6.58 3.62
N ASP A 120 15.89 -5.76 2.57
CA ASP A 120 16.53 -4.45 2.65
C ASP A 120 15.51 -3.35 2.93
N LEU A 121 14.45 -3.31 2.13
CA LEU A 121 13.41 -2.29 2.21
C LEU A 121 12.32 -2.64 3.24
N HIS A 122 12.29 -3.88 3.74
CA HIS A 122 11.30 -4.38 4.70
C HIS A 122 9.85 -4.10 4.26
N ILE A 123 9.61 -4.18 2.95
CA ILE A 123 8.30 -4.05 2.30
C ILE A 123 7.89 -5.41 1.75
N ASP A 124 6.63 -5.75 1.94
CA ASP A 124 5.99 -6.81 1.19
C ASP A 124 5.68 -6.28 -0.22
N PRO A 125 6.23 -6.86 -1.31
CA PRO A 125 5.97 -6.38 -2.66
C PRO A 125 4.49 -6.49 -3.04
N THR A 126 3.68 -7.27 -2.32
CA THR A 126 2.21 -7.33 -2.48
C THR A 126 1.46 -6.20 -1.76
N GLU A 127 2.17 -5.32 -1.05
CA GLU A 127 1.56 -4.20 -0.36
C GLU A 127 0.99 -3.18 -1.36
N VAL A 128 -0.34 -3.15 -1.45
CA VAL A 128 -1.11 -2.31 -2.39
C VAL A 128 -0.70 -0.83 -2.35
N ASN A 129 -0.39 -0.29 -1.17
CA ASN A 129 0.03 1.12 -1.05
C ASN A 129 1.35 1.40 -1.77
N PHE A 130 2.32 0.49 -1.64
CA PHE A 130 3.62 0.61 -2.28
C PHE A 130 3.47 0.43 -3.80
N GLN A 131 2.77 -0.63 -4.21
CA GLN A 131 2.48 -0.90 -5.63
C GLN A 131 1.85 0.32 -6.30
N HIS A 132 0.73 0.79 -5.75
CA HIS A 132 -0.02 1.90 -6.32
C HIS A 132 0.80 3.20 -6.35
N PHE A 133 1.64 3.45 -5.35
CA PHE A 133 2.51 4.64 -5.35
C PHE A 133 3.55 4.58 -6.47
N VAL A 134 4.25 3.45 -6.61
CA VAL A 134 5.27 3.29 -7.64
C VAL A 134 4.65 3.35 -9.04
N ILE A 135 3.58 2.58 -9.29
CA ILE A 135 2.90 2.52 -10.59
C ILE A 135 2.41 3.91 -10.98
N ARG A 136 1.75 4.62 -10.08
CA ARG A 136 1.26 5.97 -10.35
C ARG A 136 2.40 6.91 -10.71
N THR A 137 3.53 6.82 -10.02
CA THR A 137 4.69 7.67 -10.29
C THR A 137 5.29 7.37 -11.67
N VAL A 138 5.39 6.09 -12.03
CA VAL A 138 5.86 5.64 -13.36
C VAL A 138 4.86 6.05 -14.46
N ALA A 139 3.57 5.86 -14.21
CA ALA A 139 2.48 6.21 -15.12
C ALA A 139 2.39 7.71 -15.41
N ASP A 140 2.53 8.53 -14.36
CA ASP A 140 2.55 10.00 -14.49
C ASP A 140 3.73 10.46 -15.38
N ASP A 141 4.88 9.79 -15.31
CA ASP A 141 6.07 10.11 -16.12
C ASP A 141 5.93 9.64 -17.58
N HIS A 142 5.40 8.43 -17.80
CA HIS A 142 5.26 7.82 -19.13
C HIS A 142 3.92 8.14 -19.82
N ARG A 143 3.04 8.92 -19.18
CA ARG A 143 1.71 9.31 -19.67
C ARG A 143 0.78 8.13 -19.96
N PHE A 144 0.88 7.04 -19.20
CA PHE A 144 -0.12 5.98 -19.26
C PHE A 144 -1.47 6.57 -18.84
N HIS A 145 -2.51 6.31 -19.65
CA HIS A 145 -3.86 6.71 -19.29
C HIS A 145 -4.33 5.95 -18.06
N ASP A 146 -5.20 6.59 -17.27
CA ASP A 146 -5.81 6.19 -15.97
C ASP A 146 -6.60 4.85 -16.01
N GLU A 147 -6.20 3.86 -16.80
CA GLU A 147 -6.75 2.52 -16.71
C GLU A 147 -6.31 1.86 -15.39
N VAL A 148 -7.23 1.08 -14.82
CA VAL A 148 -7.00 0.36 -13.57
C VAL A 148 -6.00 -0.74 -13.86
N ILE A 149 -4.71 -0.45 -13.68
CA ILE A 149 -3.66 -1.43 -13.86
C ILE A 149 -3.69 -2.39 -12.66
N GLU A 150 -4.14 -3.62 -12.88
CA GLU A 150 -4.05 -4.68 -11.89
C GLU A 150 -2.62 -5.22 -11.86
N VAL A 151 -1.80 -4.60 -11.01
CA VAL A 151 -0.38 -4.90 -10.91
C VAL A 151 -0.11 -5.85 -9.76
N ASN A 152 0.71 -6.86 -10.02
CA ASN A 152 1.16 -7.79 -9.01
C ASN A 152 2.68 -7.93 -9.04
N PHE A 153 3.35 -7.27 -8.10
CA PHE A 153 4.81 -7.36 -7.93
C PHE A 153 5.27 -8.62 -7.19
N ALA A 154 4.44 -9.65 -7.00
CA ALA A 154 4.81 -10.85 -6.23
C ALA A 154 6.10 -11.54 -6.71
N ASN A 155 6.44 -11.40 -7.99
CA ASN A 155 7.66 -11.98 -8.56
C ASN A 155 8.85 -11.01 -8.60
N ALA A 156 8.65 -9.73 -8.23
CA ALA A 156 9.71 -8.75 -8.14
C ALA A 156 10.29 -8.78 -6.72
N HIS A 157 11.49 -9.34 -6.58
CA HIS A 157 12.17 -9.44 -5.28
C HIS A 157 13.12 -8.26 -5.05
N THR A 158 13.63 -7.65 -6.11
CA THR A 158 14.56 -6.52 -6.09
C THR A 158 14.04 -5.34 -6.91
N VAL A 159 14.65 -4.16 -6.73
CA VAL A 159 14.35 -2.97 -7.54
C VAL A 159 14.58 -3.24 -9.03
N GLU A 160 15.62 -3.99 -9.38
CA GLU A 160 15.87 -4.40 -10.76
C GLU A 160 14.77 -5.33 -11.31
N ASP A 161 14.34 -6.35 -10.55
CA ASP A 161 13.24 -7.23 -10.98
C ASP A 161 11.95 -6.45 -11.24
N LEU A 162 11.70 -5.43 -10.41
CA LEU A 162 10.55 -4.54 -10.58
C LEU A 162 10.64 -3.74 -11.89
N VAL A 163 11.82 -3.25 -12.24
CA VAL A 163 12.04 -2.52 -13.49
C VAL A 163 11.88 -3.44 -14.70
N ILE A 164 12.41 -4.67 -14.65
CA ILE A 164 12.21 -5.68 -15.70
C ILE A 164 10.71 -5.93 -15.88
N TRP A 165 10.00 -6.16 -14.79
CA TRP A 165 8.55 -6.39 -14.81
C TRP A 165 7.80 -5.21 -15.43
N LEU A 166 8.15 -3.97 -15.05
CA LEU A 166 7.55 -2.76 -15.60
C LEU A 166 7.90 -2.56 -17.08
N GLN A 167 9.13 -2.87 -17.52
CA GLN A 167 9.48 -2.82 -18.94
C GLN A 167 8.65 -3.79 -19.77
N ASP A 168 8.49 -5.03 -19.30
CA ASP A 168 7.67 -6.02 -19.98
C ASP A 168 6.20 -5.59 -20.03
N PHE A 169 5.69 -5.06 -18.92
CA PHE A 169 4.34 -4.52 -18.82
C PHE A 169 4.10 -3.37 -19.81
N ILE A 170 5.01 -2.40 -19.88
CA ILE A 170 4.95 -1.27 -20.81
C ILE A 170 4.99 -1.74 -22.27
N ARG A 171 5.86 -2.71 -22.58
CA ARG A 171 6.02 -3.22 -23.95
C ARG A 171 4.78 -3.98 -24.45
N ASP A 172 4.04 -4.62 -23.56
CA ASP A 172 2.84 -5.36 -23.92
C ASP A 172 1.61 -4.45 -24.15
N GLU A 173 1.66 -3.17 -23.73
CA GLU A 173 0.60 -2.17 -23.97
C GLU A 173 0.78 -1.35 -25.26
N ASP A 174 1.99 -1.29 -25.83
CA ASP A 174 2.31 -0.62 -27.11
C ASP A 174 2.02 -1.48 -28.36
#